data_AF-A0A5E4C8I3-F1
#
_entry.id   AF-A0A5E4C8I3-F1
#
_cell.length_a   1.000
_cell.length_b   1.000
_cell.length_c   1.000
_cell.angle_alpha   90.00
_cell.angle_beta   90.00
_cell.angle_gamma   90.00
#
_symmetry.space_group_name_H-M   'P 1'
#
loop_
_entity.id
_entity.type
_entity.pdbx_description
1 polymer ?
#
loop_
_entity_poly.entity_id
_entity_poly.type
_entity_poly.pdbx_seq_one_letter_code
_entity_poly.pdbx_strand_id
1 'polypeptide(L)'
;MSRRSLSCCGVQNYTNWSTSPYFLEHSIPSSCCMNKTDCNPQDLHNLTVAATKVNQKGCYDLVTGFMETNMGIIAGVAFGIAFSQLIGMLLACCLSWFITANQYEMV
;
A
#
# COMPACT_ATOMS: atom_id res chain seq x y z
N MET A 1 -13.01 -8.73 -11.92
CA MET A 1 -12.10 -9.70 -11.27
C MET A 1 -10.68 -9.48 -11.79
N SER A 2 -9.95 -8.50 -11.25
CA SER A 2 -8.61 -8.13 -11.75
C SER A 2 -7.55 -9.08 -11.19
N ARG A 3 -7.06 -10.01 -12.01
CA ARG A 3 -5.91 -10.86 -11.69
C ARG A 3 -4.62 -10.04 -11.77
N ARG A 4 -4.40 -9.19 -10.75
CA ARG A 4 -3.18 -8.42 -10.56
C ARG A 4 -2.08 -9.41 -10.17
N SER A 5 -1.07 -9.57 -11.02
CA SER A 5 0.15 -10.28 -10.63
C SER A 5 0.90 -9.36 -9.68
N LEU A 6 1.12 -9.81 -8.44
CA LEU A 6 2.00 -9.12 -7.53
C LEU A 6 3.43 -9.56 -7.85
N SER A 7 4.38 -8.63 -7.86
CA SER A 7 5.82 -8.94 -7.93
C SER A 7 6.38 -9.46 -6.61
N CYS A 8 5.51 -9.94 -5.71
CA CYS A 8 5.86 -10.48 -4.40
C CYS A 8 4.93 -11.65 -4.04
N CYS A 9 5.37 -12.52 -3.14
CA CYS A 9 4.57 -13.59 -2.60
C CYS A 9 4.87 -13.85 -1.11
N GLY A 10 3.80 -13.91 -0.32
CA GLY A 10 3.90 -14.07 1.14
C GLY A 10 4.40 -12.82 1.84
N VAL A 11 4.44 -12.85 3.18
CA VAL A 11 4.85 -11.69 3.98
C VAL A 11 6.35 -11.44 3.81
N GLN A 12 7.18 -12.37 4.27
CA GLN A 12 8.63 -12.33 4.09
C GLN A 12 9.10 -13.18 2.90
N ASN A 13 8.41 -14.28 2.64
CA ASN A 13 8.77 -15.22 1.58
C ASN A 13 7.56 -16.10 1.20
N TYR A 14 7.61 -16.77 0.04
CA TYR A 14 6.54 -17.68 -0.40
C TYR A 14 6.37 -18.88 0.55
N THR A 15 7.42 -19.28 1.27
CA THR A 15 7.35 -20.35 2.28
C THR A 15 6.40 -20.02 3.43
N ASN A 16 6.08 -18.74 3.66
CA ASN A 16 5.16 -18.33 4.70
C ASN A 16 3.75 -18.89 4.52
N TRP A 17 3.40 -19.32 3.30
CA TRP A 17 2.16 -20.05 3.03
C TRP A 17 2.14 -21.44 3.68
N SER A 18 3.26 -22.15 3.80
CA SER A 18 3.27 -23.52 4.36
C SER A 18 2.85 -23.58 5.82
N THR A 19 3.10 -22.50 6.57
CA THR A 19 2.70 -22.38 7.98
C THR A 19 1.25 -21.92 8.14
N SER A 20 0.61 -21.46 7.05
CA SER A 20 -0.75 -20.95 7.11
C SER A 20 -1.77 -22.08 7.01
N PRO A 21 -2.80 -22.15 7.87
CA PRO A 21 -3.88 -23.14 7.75
C PRO A 21 -4.66 -22.98 6.45
N TYR A 22 -4.57 -21.82 5.79
CA TYR A 22 -5.13 -21.61 4.46
C TYR A 22 -4.51 -22.53 3.41
N PHE A 23 -3.21 -22.85 3.51
CA PHE A 23 -2.49 -23.62 2.50
C PHE A 23 -2.95 -25.08 2.38
N LEU A 24 -3.50 -25.63 3.46
CA LEU A 24 -4.04 -27.00 3.52
C LEU A 24 -5.32 -27.15 2.70
N GLU A 25 -6.17 -26.13 2.70
CA GLU A 25 -7.46 -26.13 1.98
C GLU A 25 -7.34 -25.44 0.61
N HIS A 26 -6.40 -24.51 0.47
CA HIS A 26 -6.22 -23.66 -0.70
C HIS A 26 -4.73 -23.59 -1.08
N SER A 27 -4.39 -23.78 -2.35
CA SER A 27 -3.01 -23.60 -2.82
C SER A 27 -2.55 -22.14 -2.66
N ILE A 28 -1.25 -21.88 -2.86
CA ILE A 28 -0.76 -20.49 -2.99
C ILE A 28 -1.63 -19.75 -4.03
N PRO A 29 -2.02 -18.49 -3.78
CA PRO A 29 -2.87 -17.75 -4.69
C PRO A 29 -2.15 -17.45 -6.01
N SER A 30 -2.89 -17.56 -7.13
CA SER A 30 -2.32 -17.34 -8.47
C SER A 30 -1.84 -15.90 -8.74
N SER A 31 -2.11 -14.95 -7.84
CA SER A 31 -1.52 -13.62 -7.86
C SER A 31 -0.02 -13.62 -7.55
N CYS A 32 0.49 -14.66 -6.88
CA CYS A 32 1.92 -14.83 -6.57
C CYS A 32 2.75 -15.30 -7.78
N CYS A 33 2.11 -15.77 -8.84
CA CYS A 33 2.77 -16.33 -10.01
C CYS A 33 3.64 -15.28 -10.72
N MET A 34 4.87 -15.66 -11.05
CA MET A 34 5.75 -14.86 -11.91
C MET A 34 5.19 -14.80 -13.34
N ASN A 35 4.76 -15.94 -13.86
CA ASN A 35 4.21 -16.06 -15.20
C ASN A 35 2.79 -16.65 -15.17
N LYS A 36 1.83 -16.00 -15.83
CA LYS A 36 0.41 -16.41 -15.77
C LYS A 36 0.12 -17.68 -16.57
N THR A 37 0.92 -17.96 -17.59
CA THR A 37 0.77 -19.11 -18.50
C THR A 37 1.36 -20.40 -17.94
N ASP A 38 2.28 -20.31 -16.98
CA ASP A 38 3.06 -21.44 -16.46
C ASP A 38 2.91 -21.52 -14.93
N CYS A 39 1.67 -21.45 -14.45
CA CYS A 39 1.40 -21.43 -13.01
C CYS A 39 0.04 -22.07 -12.73
N ASN A 40 0.03 -23.40 -12.72
CA ASN A 40 -1.18 -24.20 -12.56
C ASN A 40 -1.47 -24.44 -11.06
N PRO A 41 -2.74 -24.39 -10.60
CA PRO A 41 -3.08 -24.53 -9.18
C PRO A 41 -2.48 -25.77 -8.48
N GLN A 42 -2.33 -26.86 -9.22
CA GLN A 42 -1.72 -28.11 -8.73
C GLN A 42 -0.24 -27.93 -8.36
N ASP A 43 0.49 -27.11 -9.11
CA ASP A 43 1.90 -26.79 -8.84
C ASP A 43 2.03 -25.92 -7.59
N LEU A 44 1.05 -25.03 -7.37
CA LEU A 44 1.00 -24.14 -6.21
C LEU A 44 0.63 -24.86 -4.91
N HIS A 45 0.19 -26.12 -4.97
CA HIS A 45 -0.03 -26.97 -3.79
C HIS A 45 1.28 -27.64 -3.33
N ASN A 46 2.31 -27.66 -4.17
CA ASN A 46 3.62 -28.21 -3.84
C ASN A 46 4.63 -27.07 -3.67
N LEU A 47 5.05 -26.81 -2.42
CA LEU A 47 5.95 -25.71 -2.11
C LEU A 47 7.26 -25.74 -2.93
N THR A 48 7.79 -26.93 -3.18
CA THR A 48 9.03 -27.14 -3.96
C THR A 48 8.87 -26.79 -5.43
N VAL A 49 7.72 -27.09 -6.03
CA VAL A 49 7.43 -26.76 -7.44
C VAL A 49 7.06 -25.29 -7.53
N ALA A 50 6.23 -24.81 -6.60
CA ALA A 50 5.82 -23.42 -6.48
C ALA A 50 7.03 -22.48 -6.43
N ALA A 51 8.12 -22.86 -5.77
CA ALA A 51 9.37 -22.09 -5.70
C ALA A 51 9.90 -21.64 -7.08
N THR A 52 9.68 -22.43 -8.13
CA THR A 52 10.11 -22.10 -9.51
C THR A 52 9.12 -21.25 -10.28
N LYS A 53 7.87 -21.15 -9.80
CA LYS A 53 6.75 -20.50 -10.51
C LYS A 53 6.27 -19.21 -9.84
N VAL A 54 6.58 -19.01 -8.56
CA VAL A 54 6.12 -17.85 -7.76
C VAL A 54 7.23 -16.86 -7.45
N ASN A 55 6.84 -15.61 -7.19
CA ASN A 55 7.75 -14.56 -6.79
C ASN A 55 8.43 -14.89 -5.46
N GLN A 56 9.76 -14.87 -5.45
CA GLN A 56 10.56 -15.17 -4.27
C GLN A 56 10.63 -14.02 -3.26
N LYS A 57 10.35 -12.79 -3.72
CA LYS A 57 10.34 -11.58 -2.88
C LYS A 57 9.13 -11.58 -1.97
N GLY A 58 9.34 -11.32 -0.68
CA GLY A 58 8.27 -11.03 0.26
C GLY A 58 7.58 -9.70 -0.05
N CYS A 59 6.29 -9.61 0.22
CA CYS A 59 5.56 -8.35 0.05
C CYS A 59 5.93 -7.32 1.12
N TYR A 60 6.43 -7.74 2.28
CA TYR A 60 6.96 -6.84 3.30
C TYR A 60 8.15 -6.04 2.76
N ASP A 61 9.17 -6.71 2.22
CA ASP A 61 10.36 -6.04 1.65
C ASP A 61 10.02 -5.11 0.48
N LEU A 62 8.99 -5.46 -0.31
CA LEU A 62 8.52 -4.60 -1.38
C LEU A 62 7.92 -3.30 -0.83
N VAL A 63 7.09 -3.41 0.21
CA VAL A 63 6.44 -2.25 0.84
C VAL A 63 7.46 -1.43 1.62
N THR A 64 8.29 -2.05 2.46
CA THR A 64 9.30 -1.34 3.24
C THR A 64 10.37 -0.73 2.35
N GLY A 65 10.84 -1.42 1.31
CA GLY A 65 11.78 -0.85 0.35
C GLY A 65 11.18 0.35 -0.42
N PHE A 66 9.89 0.27 -0.77
CA PHE A 66 9.18 1.43 -1.34
C PHE A 66 9.09 2.58 -0.33
N MET A 67 8.76 2.28 0.93
CA MET A 67 8.70 3.26 2.01
C MET A 67 10.08 3.89 2.25
N GLU A 68 11.15 3.13 2.45
CA GLU A 68 12.50 3.65 2.68
C GLU A 68 12.99 4.55 1.55
N THR A 69 12.75 4.14 0.29
CA THR A 69 13.18 4.92 -0.89
C THR A 69 12.38 6.22 -1.05
N ASN A 70 11.09 6.21 -0.71
CA ASN A 70 10.17 7.31 -0.99
C ASN A 70 9.68 8.03 0.27
N MET A 71 10.21 7.70 1.45
CA MET A 71 9.74 8.22 2.74
C MET A 71 9.80 9.74 2.76
N GLY A 72 10.86 10.33 2.19
CA GLY A 72 11.02 11.77 2.11
C GLY A 72 9.91 12.45 1.29
N ILE A 73 9.52 11.87 0.15
CA ILE A 73 8.45 12.43 -0.69
C ILE A 73 7.11 12.31 0.02
N ILE A 74 6.82 11.13 0.59
CA ILE A 74 5.57 10.86 1.31
C ILE A 74 5.43 11.80 2.50
N ALA A 75 6.50 11.95 3.30
CA ALA A 75 6.53 12.87 4.43
C ALA A 75 6.34 14.32 3.96
N GLY A 76 7.05 14.75 2.92
CA GLY A 76 6.93 16.10 2.37
C GLY A 76 5.51 16.45 1.91
N VAL A 77 4.84 15.53 1.22
CA VAL A 77 3.43 15.71 0.80
C VAL A 77 2.53 15.81 2.03
N ALA A 78 2.69 14.93 3.03
CA ALA A 78 1.89 14.96 4.25
C ALA A 78 2.07 16.28 5.02
N PHE A 79 3.31 16.76 5.16
CA PHE A 79 3.62 18.04 5.79
C PHE A 79 3.05 19.22 5.00
N GLY A 80 3.16 19.22 3.67
CA GLY A 80 2.59 20.26 2.82
C GLY A 80 1.06 20.36 2.95
N ILE A 81 0.38 19.22 3.02
CA ILE A 81 -1.07 19.18 3.25
C ILE A 81 -1.41 19.73 4.64
N ALA A 82 -0.73 19.28 5.69
CA ALA A 82 -0.98 19.77 7.04
C ALA A 82 -0.74 21.30 7.17
N PHE A 83 0.35 21.80 6.58
CA PHE A 83 0.69 23.22 6.63
C PHE A 83 -0.30 24.08 5.82
N SER A 84 -0.71 23.63 4.64
CA SER A 84 -1.70 24.33 3.83
C SER A 84 -3.07 24.40 4.52
N GLN A 85 -3.47 23.36 5.27
CA GLN A 85 -4.68 23.37 6.09
C GLN A 85 -4.60 24.41 7.22
N LEU A 86 -3.46 24.50 7.91
CA LEU A 86 -3.27 25.50 8.97
C LEU A 86 -3.35 26.93 8.41
N ILE A 87 -2.71 27.20 7.27
CA ILE A 87 -2.82 28.49 6.60
C ILE A 87 -4.28 28.78 6.21
N GLY A 88 -4.97 27.81 5.62
CA GLY A 88 -6.38 27.96 5.25
C GLY A 88 -7.28 28.30 6.44
N MET A 89 -7.08 27.63 7.58
CA MET A 89 -7.80 27.92 8.81
C MET A 89 -7.50 29.33 9.35
N LEU A 90 -6.23 29.73 9.39
CA LEU A 90 -5.84 31.07 9.84
C LEU A 90 -6.46 32.16 8.96
N LEU A 91 -6.39 32.01 7.63
CA LEU A 91 -6.98 32.96 6.69
C LEU A 91 -8.50 33.03 6.84
N ALA A 92 -9.19 31.89 6.99
CA ALA A 92 -10.63 31.85 7.22
C ALA A 92 -11.02 32.57 8.53
N CYS A 93 -10.27 32.35 9.61
CA CYS A 93 -10.47 33.04 10.89
C CYS A 93 -10.25 34.56 10.77
N CYS A 94 -9.15 34.99 10.14
CA CYS A 94 -8.86 36.41 9.93
C CYS A 94 -9.93 37.09 9.08
N LEU A 95 -10.36 36.44 7.99
CA LEU A 95 -11.42 36.95 7.11
C LEU A 95 -12.75 37.07 7.87
N SER A 96 -13.12 36.05 8.64
CA SER A 96 -14.36 36.06 9.44
C SER A 96 -14.36 37.19 10.47
N TRP A 97 -13.23 37.41 11.14
CA TRP A 97 -13.06 38.50 12.10
C TRP A 97 -13.15 39.87 11.40
N PHE A 98 -12.46 40.06 10.28
CA PHE A 98 -12.51 41.30 9.51
C PHE A 98 -13.92 41.63 9.02
N ILE A 99 -14.67 40.66 8.49
CA ILE A 99 -16.05 40.87 8.04
C ILE A 99 -16.93 41.27 9.23
N THR A 100 -16.88 40.52 10.34
CA THR A 100 -17.66 40.85 11.55
C THR A 100 -17.29 42.23 12.08
N ALA A 101 -16.01 42.60 11.96
CA ALA A 101 -15.52 43.87 12.42
C ALA A 101 -16.06 45.05 11.59
N ASN A 102 -15.95 44.93 10.28
CA ASN A 102 -16.41 45.97 9.37
C ASN A 102 -17.96 46.10 9.34
N GLN A 103 -18.71 45.14 9.91
CA GLN A 103 -20.16 45.25 10.10
C GLN A 103 -20.54 46.06 11.37
N TYR A 104 -19.67 46.18 12.38
CA TYR A 104 -19.94 47.03 13.56
C TYR A 104 -19.67 48.52 13.28
N GLU A 105 -18.91 48.85 12.22
CA GLU A 105 -18.55 50.23 11.86
C GLU A 105 -19.58 50.90 10.93
N MET A 106 -20.58 50.14 10.45
CA MET A 106 -21.63 50.63 9.55
C MET A 106 -23.00 50.80 10.24
N VAL A 107 -23.02 50.84 11.58
CA VAL A 107 -24.13 51.25 12.45
C VAL A 107 -23.72 52.43 13.31
#